data_AF-A0A7Y6PL14-F1
#
_entry.id   AF-A0A7Y6PL14-F1
#
_cell.length_a   1.000
_cell.length_b   1.000
_cell.length_c   1.000
_cell.angle_alpha   90.00
_cell.angle_beta   90.00
_cell.angle_gamma   90.00
#
_symmetry.space_group_name_H-M   'P 1'
#
loop_
_entity.id
_entity.type
_entity.pdbx_description
1 polymer ?
#
loop_
_entity_poly.entity_id
_entity_poly.type
_entity_poly.pdbx_seq_one_letter_code
_entity_poly.pdbx_strand_id
1 'polypeptide(L)'
;MSITNSLYIGVSGLTAHGDAISTVGDNIANTSTIGFKRSRASFNDVLGGELGGQRLGGGVYLGHNQTIWEQGPITQTGNPMDVGISGGGMFVVRGNHGGRDGQYYTRDGRFQLDNQGYMVNQQGMRLQGYTITNGTRAMSIGDLQLGAKQSPPLPTTTAKMTMNLDANSAVPPPWDPTNPNATSSYATSITVTDSLGASHKVEVYFSNQGGGNFEWHAMVDGGELTGGVAVTQSEIGRGSLSFSASG
;
A
#
# COMPACT_ATOMS: atom_id res chain seq x y z
N MET A 1 61.37 17.38 30.26
CA MET A 1 60.57 17.93 29.16
C MET A 1 61.40 17.83 27.88
N SER A 2 61.15 16.86 27.01
CA SER A 2 61.85 16.79 25.71
C SER A 2 61.04 17.56 24.66
N ILE A 3 61.71 18.38 23.84
CA ILE A 3 61.12 19.08 22.68
C ILE A 3 60.36 18.09 21.78
N THR A 4 60.81 16.84 21.72
CA THR A 4 60.17 15.74 20.98
C THR A 4 58.71 15.50 21.41
N ASN A 5 58.40 15.61 22.71
CA ASN A 5 57.02 15.40 23.19
C ASN A 5 56.10 16.57 22.80
N SER A 6 56.61 17.81 22.84
CA SER A 6 55.86 18.98 22.39
C SER A 6 55.61 18.98 20.88
N LEU A 7 56.58 18.52 20.09
CA LEU A 7 56.40 18.32 18.65
C LEU A 7 55.37 17.23 18.35
N TYR A 8 55.38 16.12 19.09
CA TYR A 8 54.39 15.05 18.93
C TYR A 8 52.96 15.53 19.22
N ILE A 9 52.77 16.30 20.30
CA ILE A 9 51.48 16.92 20.63
C ILE A 9 51.03 17.85 19.50
N GLY A 10 51.92 18.69 18.96
CA GLY A 10 51.61 19.58 17.84
C GLY A 10 51.20 18.84 16.56
N VAL A 11 51.93 17.78 16.20
CA VAL A 11 51.60 16.93 15.04
C VAL A 11 50.26 16.24 15.24
N SER A 12 49.97 15.71 16.42
CA SER A 12 48.69 15.04 16.73
C SER A 12 47.49 15.97 16.57
N GLY A 13 47.63 17.25 16.96
CA GLY A 13 46.62 18.28 16.73
C GLY A 13 46.41 18.58 15.26
N LEU A 14 47.48 18.74 14.49
CA LEU A 14 47.39 19.01 13.06
C LEU A 14 46.71 17.86 12.31
N THR A 15 47.04 16.62 12.62
CA THR A 15 46.41 15.44 11.99
C THR A 15 44.93 15.34 12.35
N ALA A 16 44.58 15.50 13.63
CA ALA A 16 43.19 15.43 14.07
C ALA A 16 42.33 16.54 13.45
N HIS A 17 42.87 17.75 13.32
CA HIS A 17 42.18 18.85 12.62
C HIS A 17 42.05 18.60 11.12
N GLY A 18 43.05 17.97 10.48
CA GLY A 18 42.97 17.54 9.09
C GLY A 18 41.78 16.61 8.84
N ASP A 19 41.61 15.58 9.67
CA ASP A 19 40.48 14.64 9.54
C ASP A 19 39.13 15.31 9.81
N ALA A 20 39.09 16.27 10.74
CA ALA A 20 37.89 17.05 11.02
C ALA A 20 37.51 17.94 9.83
N ILE A 21 38.49 18.56 9.15
CA ILE A 21 38.25 19.33 7.92
C ILE A 21 37.74 18.41 6.82
N SER A 22 38.29 17.20 6.65
CA SER A 22 37.78 16.21 5.70
C SER A 22 36.32 15.86 5.95
N THR A 23 35.94 15.65 7.22
CA THR A 23 34.54 15.40 7.60
C THR A 23 33.61 16.58 7.25
N VAL A 24 34.07 17.82 7.46
CA VAL A 24 33.33 19.02 7.05
C VAL A 24 33.22 19.10 5.53
N GLY A 25 34.30 18.79 4.80
CA GLY A 25 34.32 18.73 3.34
C GLY A 25 33.30 17.73 2.80
N ASP A 26 33.26 16.52 3.35
CA ASP A 26 32.30 15.48 2.97
C ASP A 26 30.86 15.91 3.21
N ASN A 27 30.60 16.58 4.33
CA ASN A 27 29.27 17.13 4.61
C ASN A 27 28.86 18.19 3.59
N ILE A 28 29.77 19.11 3.24
CA ILE A 28 29.50 20.17 2.26
C ILE A 28 29.24 19.56 0.88
N ALA A 29 30.07 18.60 0.47
CA ALA A 29 29.94 17.91 -0.80
C ALA A 29 28.59 17.16 -0.94
N ASN A 30 28.05 16.65 0.16
CA ASN A 30 26.80 15.89 0.18
C ASN A 30 25.57 16.69 0.64
N THR A 31 25.65 18.02 0.68
CA THR A 31 24.52 18.90 1.08
C THR A 31 23.27 18.72 0.21
N SER A 32 23.44 18.40 -1.07
CA SER A 32 22.35 18.16 -2.02
C SER A 32 21.93 16.69 -2.12
N THR A 33 22.60 15.78 -1.43
CA THR A 33 22.31 14.34 -1.49
C THR A 33 21.11 14.01 -0.59
N ILE A 34 20.03 13.51 -1.20
CA ILE A 34 18.80 13.15 -0.48
C ILE A 34 19.08 11.99 0.49
N GLY A 35 18.58 12.11 1.72
CA GLY A 35 18.75 11.09 2.75
C GLY A 35 20.13 11.09 3.43
N PHE A 36 21.05 11.98 3.04
CA PHE A 36 22.35 12.12 3.68
C PHE A 36 22.22 12.54 5.15
N LYS A 37 23.06 11.95 6.00
CA LYS A 37 23.17 12.31 7.42
C LYS A 37 24.56 12.84 7.70
N ARG A 38 24.63 14.11 8.12
CA ARG A 38 25.89 14.78 8.41
C ARG A 38 26.65 14.05 9.50
N SER A 39 27.96 14.02 9.37
CA SER A 39 28.85 13.43 10.37
C SER A 39 29.61 14.54 11.11
N ARG A 40 29.91 14.34 12.39
CA ARG A 40 30.64 15.28 13.22
C ARG A 40 31.87 14.60 13.81
N ALA A 41 33.01 15.21 13.58
CA ALA A 41 34.27 14.85 14.22
C ALA A 41 34.21 15.09 15.73
N SER A 42 34.51 14.05 16.52
CA SER A 42 34.68 14.13 17.97
C SER A 42 36.14 13.89 18.34
N PHE A 43 36.70 14.76 19.17
CA PHE A 43 38.09 14.70 19.60
C PHE A 43 38.17 14.09 21.00
N ASN A 44 39.19 13.26 21.20
CA ASN A 44 39.53 12.71 22.51
C ASN A 44 40.96 13.13 22.86
N ASP A 45 41.19 13.42 24.14
CA ASP A 45 42.52 13.69 24.65
C ASP A 45 43.30 12.38 24.83
N VAL A 46 44.62 12.48 24.70
CA VAL A 46 45.53 11.41 25.11
C VAL A 46 46.05 11.79 26.49
N LEU A 47 45.78 10.96 27.49
CA LEU A 47 46.34 11.13 28.82
C LEU A 47 47.85 10.85 28.77
N GLY A 48 48.67 11.82 29.18
CA GLY A 48 50.11 11.64 29.32
C GLY A 48 50.50 10.97 30.63
N GLY A 49 51.78 10.60 30.74
CA GLY A 49 52.33 9.98 31.96
C GLY A 49 52.30 10.90 33.17
N GLU A 50 52.17 10.32 34.36
CA GLU A 50 52.16 11.03 35.64
C GLU A 50 53.57 11.10 36.23
N LEU A 51 54.08 12.32 36.46
CA LEU A 51 55.37 12.57 37.11
C LEU A 51 55.14 13.52 38.30
N GLY A 52 55.28 13.00 39.52
CA GLY A 52 55.24 13.82 40.74
C GLY A 52 53.89 14.51 41.04
N GLY A 53 52.77 13.94 40.60
CA GLY A 53 51.42 14.50 40.83
C GLY A 53 50.98 15.56 39.80
N GLN A 54 51.80 15.86 38.80
CA GLN A 54 51.41 16.68 37.65
C GLN A 54 51.08 15.78 36.46
N ARG A 55 49.83 15.88 35.97
CA ARG A 55 49.36 15.18 34.77
C ARG A 55 49.74 15.99 33.55
N LEU A 56 50.56 15.44 32.67
CA LEU A 56 50.87 16.06 31.37
C LEU A 56 49.86 15.61 30.31
N GLY A 57 49.54 16.49 29.37
CA GLY A 57 48.76 16.13 28.17
C GLY A 57 49.62 15.34 27.18
N GLY A 58 49.08 14.25 26.64
CA GLY A 58 49.74 13.37 25.67
C GLY A 58 49.41 13.67 24.20
N GLY A 59 48.56 14.66 23.94
CA GLY A 59 48.09 15.01 22.59
C GLY A 59 46.58 14.84 22.41
N VAL A 60 46.13 14.83 21.16
CA VAL A 60 44.72 14.68 20.78
C VAL A 60 44.63 13.73 19.58
N TYR A 61 43.53 12.99 19.48
CA TYR A 61 43.20 12.22 18.28
C TYR A 61 41.71 12.30 17.98
N LEU A 62 41.34 11.97 16.74
CA LEU A 62 39.94 11.83 16.37
C LEU A 62 39.38 10.55 16.98
N GLY A 63 38.49 10.67 17.96
CA GLY A 63 37.92 9.53 18.66
C GLY A 63 36.91 8.77 17.80
N HIS A 64 35.93 9.48 17.23
CA HIS A 64 34.93 8.91 16.34
C HIS A 64 34.31 9.99 15.45
N ASN A 65 33.83 9.57 14.27
CA ASN A 65 33.00 10.40 13.42
C ASN A 65 31.53 10.04 13.63
N GLN A 66 30.81 10.85 14.40
CA GLN A 66 29.44 10.55 14.80
C GLN A 66 28.44 11.02 13.73
N THR A 67 27.60 10.11 13.23
CA THR A 67 26.48 10.46 12.36
C THR A 67 25.35 11.12 13.16
N ILE A 68 24.87 12.27 12.71
CA ILE A 68 23.79 13.03 13.34
C ILE A 68 22.46 12.68 12.65
N TRP A 69 21.53 12.08 13.41
CA TRP A 69 20.23 11.59 12.93
C TRP A 69 19.08 12.60 13.09
N GLU A 70 19.36 13.87 12.87
CA GLU A 70 18.33 14.92 12.91
C GLU A 70 17.43 14.87 11.67
N GLN A 71 16.16 15.22 11.83
CA GLN A 71 15.19 15.30 10.72
C GLN A 71 15.45 16.57 9.91
N GLY A 72 15.61 16.41 8.59
CA GLY A 72 15.66 17.52 7.66
C GLY A 72 14.26 17.93 7.17
N PRO A 73 14.14 19.07 6.49
CA PRO A 73 12.89 19.46 5.85
C PRO A 73 12.48 18.44 4.79
N ILE A 74 11.18 18.15 4.70
CA ILE A 74 10.61 17.30 3.66
C ILE A 74 10.11 18.21 2.54
N THR A 75 10.60 17.99 1.32
CA THR A 75 10.19 18.72 0.12
C THR A 75 9.31 17.83 -0.74
N GLN A 76 8.22 18.40 -1.27
CA GLN A 76 7.33 17.69 -2.17
C GLN A 76 7.87 17.72 -3.60
N THR A 77 7.97 16.56 -4.25
CA THR A 77 8.53 16.42 -5.61
C THR A 77 7.44 16.26 -6.69
N GLY A 78 6.21 15.96 -6.30
CA GLY A 78 5.09 15.69 -7.21
C GLY A 78 5.05 14.26 -7.78
N ASN A 79 6.12 13.47 -7.57
CA ASN A 79 6.14 12.06 -7.96
C ASN A 79 5.43 11.21 -6.88
N PRO A 80 4.39 10.42 -7.24
CA PRO A 80 3.68 9.58 -6.27
C PRO A 80 4.53 8.48 -5.64
N MET A 81 5.66 8.10 -6.27
CA MET A 81 6.56 7.05 -5.77
C MET A 81 7.68 7.60 -4.87
N ASP A 82 7.79 8.91 -4.71
CA ASP A 82 8.74 9.53 -3.78
C ASP A 82 8.13 9.61 -2.39
N VAL A 83 8.75 8.95 -1.41
CA VAL A 83 8.22 8.86 -0.04
C VAL A 83 9.24 9.38 0.97
N GLY A 84 8.83 10.32 1.82
CA GLY A 84 9.63 10.80 2.94
C GLY A 84 9.21 10.16 4.26
N ILE A 85 10.17 9.73 5.07
CA ILE A 85 9.90 9.34 6.47
C ILE A 85 9.96 10.59 7.34
N SER A 86 8.88 10.87 8.07
CA SER A 86 8.87 11.85 9.14
C SER A 86 9.11 11.14 10.48
N GLY A 87 10.23 11.45 11.14
CA GLY A 87 10.61 10.89 12.43
C GLY A 87 11.61 9.73 12.35
N GLY A 88 11.51 8.82 13.31
CA GLY A 88 12.37 7.65 13.40
C GLY A 88 11.98 6.56 12.40
N GLY A 89 12.94 6.06 11.63
CA GLY A 89 12.72 4.95 10.70
C GLY A 89 13.70 4.92 9.53
N MET A 90 13.73 3.80 8.83
CA MET A 90 14.48 3.58 7.59
C MET A 90 13.65 2.67 6.67
N PHE A 91 13.78 2.86 5.37
CA PHE A 91 13.28 1.91 4.38
C PHE A 91 14.18 0.69 4.34
N VAL A 92 13.57 -0.48 4.19
CA VAL A 92 14.28 -1.75 4.01
C VAL A 92 14.32 -2.05 2.53
N VAL A 93 15.53 -2.25 1.98
CA VAL A 93 15.72 -2.60 0.57
C VAL A 93 16.56 -3.87 0.48
N ARG A 94 16.33 -4.69 -0.56
CA ARG A 94 17.05 -5.94 -0.79
C ARG A 94 17.60 -5.98 -2.20
N GLY A 95 18.83 -6.44 -2.35
CA GLY A 95 19.46 -6.64 -3.64
C GLY A 95 20.97 -6.56 -3.54
N ASN A 96 21.62 -6.43 -4.70
CA ASN A 96 23.07 -6.36 -4.77
C ASN A 96 23.56 -4.92 -4.52
N HIS A 97 24.38 -4.74 -3.49
CA HIS A 97 25.13 -3.53 -3.25
C HIS A 97 26.63 -3.84 -3.14
N GLY A 98 27.43 -3.33 -4.07
CA GLY A 98 28.89 -3.52 -4.06
C GLY A 98 29.33 -4.97 -4.20
N GLY A 99 28.59 -5.79 -4.95
CA GLY A 99 28.89 -7.21 -5.17
C GLY A 99 28.36 -8.13 -4.07
N ARG A 100 27.66 -7.59 -3.06
CA ARG A 100 27.03 -8.38 -2.00
C ARG A 100 25.53 -8.28 -2.12
N ASP A 101 24.87 -9.42 -2.23
CA ASP A 101 23.42 -9.49 -2.15
C ASP A 101 23.00 -9.56 -0.67
N GLY A 102 22.02 -8.75 -0.28
CA GLY A 102 21.62 -8.63 1.10
C GLY A 102 20.50 -7.64 1.35
N GLN A 103 20.13 -7.52 2.61
CA GLN A 103 19.17 -6.53 3.09
C GLN A 103 19.91 -5.31 3.62
N TYR A 104 19.51 -4.14 3.13
CA TYR A 104 20.07 -2.84 3.47
C TYR A 104 18.98 -1.89 3.97
N TYR A 105 19.42 -0.81 4.60
CA TYR A 105 18.55 0.21 5.15
C TYR A 105 18.90 1.56 4.54
N THR A 106 17.90 2.30 4.08
CA THR A 106 18.10 3.62 3.48
C THR A 106 17.07 4.63 3.98
N ARG A 107 17.45 5.91 3.98
CA ARG A 107 16.52 7.04 4.15
C ARG A 107 16.18 7.74 2.83
N ASP A 108 16.86 7.40 1.74
CA ASP A 108 16.47 7.86 0.40
C ASP A 108 15.21 7.10 -0.01
N GLY A 109 14.12 7.84 -0.18
CA GLY A 109 12.81 7.31 -0.54
C GLY A 109 12.41 7.58 -1.98
N ARG A 110 13.38 7.85 -2.85
CA ARG A 110 13.16 7.91 -4.29
C ARG A 110 13.08 6.50 -4.86
N PHE A 111 11.87 6.08 -5.17
CA PHE A 111 11.60 4.78 -5.77
C PHE A 111 11.00 4.94 -7.15
N GLN A 112 11.16 3.91 -7.97
CA GLN A 112 10.61 3.79 -9.30
C GLN A 112 10.13 2.35 -9.52
N LEU A 113 9.27 2.16 -10.51
CA LEU A 113 8.81 0.84 -10.90
C LEU A 113 9.76 0.24 -11.93
N ASP A 114 10.19 -1.00 -11.71
CA ASP A 114 10.89 -1.76 -12.75
C ASP A 114 9.92 -2.37 -13.78
N ASN A 115 10.47 -2.96 -14.84
CA ASN A 115 9.66 -3.60 -15.89
C ASN A 115 8.86 -4.83 -15.40
N GLN A 116 9.19 -5.36 -14.23
CA GLN A 116 8.48 -6.47 -13.60
C GLN A 116 7.44 -5.99 -12.58
N GLY A 117 7.28 -4.67 -12.41
CA GLY A 117 6.37 -4.09 -11.43
C GLY A 117 6.92 -4.07 -10.00
N TYR A 118 8.21 -4.31 -9.76
CA TYR A 118 8.79 -4.13 -8.42
C TYR A 118 9.13 -2.66 -8.16
N MET A 119 8.91 -2.22 -6.93
CA MET A 119 9.34 -0.91 -6.47
C MET A 119 10.84 -0.97 -6.14
N VAL A 120 11.66 -0.28 -6.92
CA VAL A 120 13.13 -0.30 -6.81
C VAL A 120 13.67 1.09 -6.52
N ASN A 121 14.80 1.16 -5.81
CA ASN A 121 15.52 2.42 -5.62
C ASN A 121 16.40 2.75 -6.85
N GLN A 122 17.11 3.88 -6.80
CA GLN A 122 18.03 4.33 -7.86
C GLN A 122 19.18 3.35 -8.16
N GLN A 123 19.47 2.41 -7.25
CA GLN A 123 20.51 1.39 -7.39
C GLN A 123 19.96 0.04 -7.85
N GLY A 124 18.64 -0.05 -8.15
CA GLY A 124 17.98 -1.29 -8.56
C GLY A 124 17.66 -2.26 -7.42
N MET A 125 17.84 -1.84 -6.16
CA MET A 125 17.45 -2.65 -4.99
C MET A 125 15.95 -2.54 -4.75
N ARG A 126 15.31 -3.66 -4.42
CA ARG A 126 13.86 -3.78 -4.25
C ARG A 126 13.43 -3.35 -2.85
N LEU A 127 12.44 -2.47 -2.79
CA LEU A 127 11.79 -2.07 -1.54
C LEU A 127 11.08 -3.28 -0.91
N GLN A 128 11.35 -3.50 0.37
CA GLN A 128 10.69 -4.53 1.15
C GLN A 128 9.48 -3.97 1.87
N GLY A 129 8.40 -4.76 1.92
CA GLY A 129 7.20 -4.43 2.66
C GLY A 129 6.33 -5.65 2.88
N TYR A 130 5.21 -5.45 3.56
CA TYR A 130 4.20 -6.51 3.70
C TYR A 130 3.41 -6.61 2.40
N THR A 131 3.55 -7.73 1.70
CA THR A 131 2.78 -8.00 0.49
C THR A 131 1.36 -8.38 0.85
N ILE A 132 0.41 -8.09 -0.05
CA ILE A 132 -0.99 -8.48 0.08
C ILE A 132 -1.30 -9.49 -1.02
N THR A 133 -1.77 -10.68 -0.64
CA THR A 133 -2.24 -11.71 -1.57
C THR A 133 -3.68 -12.02 -1.24
N ASN A 134 -4.60 -11.82 -2.19
CA ASN A 134 -6.04 -12.08 -2.02
C ASN A 134 -6.64 -11.42 -0.76
N GLY A 135 -6.31 -10.15 -0.51
CA GLY A 135 -6.78 -9.40 0.66
C GLY A 135 -6.12 -9.80 2.00
N THR A 136 -5.26 -10.83 2.01
CA THR A 136 -4.52 -11.22 3.21
C THR A 136 -3.12 -10.61 3.19
N ARG A 137 -2.74 -9.93 4.29
CA ARG A 137 -1.40 -9.37 4.48
C ARG A 137 -0.42 -10.47 4.90
N ALA A 138 0.75 -10.52 4.27
CA ALA A 138 1.83 -11.42 4.66
C ALA A 138 2.35 -11.12 6.08
N MET A 139 2.83 -12.16 6.77
CA MET A 139 3.42 -12.05 8.12
C MET A 139 4.89 -11.63 8.09
N SER A 140 5.57 -11.86 6.98
CA SER A 140 6.95 -11.44 6.74
C SER A 140 7.00 -10.34 5.69
N ILE A 141 8.06 -9.54 5.73
CA ILE A 141 8.38 -8.62 4.65
C ILE A 141 8.87 -9.39 3.42
N GLY A 142 8.59 -8.86 2.23
CA GLY A 142 9.10 -9.35 0.96
C GLY A 142 9.14 -8.23 -0.08
N ASP A 143 9.58 -8.57 -1.30
CA ASP A 143 9.69 -7.60 -2.39
C ASP A 143 8.32 -6.99 -2.73
N LEU A 144 8.23 -5.67 -2.65
CA LEU A 144 6.99 -4.96 -2.97
C LEU A 144 6.81 -4.89 -4.49
N GLN A 145 5.75 -5.54 -4.98
CA GLN A 145 5.37 -5.54 -6.39
C GLN A 145 4.05 -4.78 -6.57
N LEU A 146 4.11 -3.70 -7.34
CA LEU A 146 2.99 -2.89 -7.79
C LEU A 146 2.79 -3.15 -9.29
N GLY A 147 1.99 -4.15 -9.66
CA GLY A 147 1.79 -4.40 -11.09
C GLY A 147 0.98 -5.64 -11.47
N ALA A 148 0.06 -5.42 -12.42
CA ALA A 148 -0.60 -6.37 -13.32
C ALA A 148 -1.44 -7.52 -12.75
N LYS A 149 -1.75 -7.57 -11.45
CA LYS A 149 -2.84 -8.43 -11.00
C LYS A 149 -4.16 -7.68 -11.23
N GLN A 150 -4.85 -8.01 -12.32
CA GLN A 150 -6.26 -7.66 -12.44
C GLN A 150 -6.99 -8.20 -11.21
N SER A 151 -7.82 -7.37 -10.59
CA SER A 151 -8.71 -7.85 -9.55
C SER A 151 -9.66 -8.85 -10.20
N PRO A 152 -9.65 -10.13 -9.80
CA PRO A 152 -10.54 -11.11 -10.40
C PRO A 152 -11.99 -10.68 -10.13
N PRO A 153 -12.91 -10.88 -11.08
CA PRO A 153 -14.32 -10.64 -10.82
C PRO A 153 -14.79 -11.54 -9.67
N LEU A 154 -15.56 -10.97 -8.73
CA LEU A 154 -16.23 -11.74 -7.70
C LEU A 154 -17.70 -11.93 -8.11
N PRO A 155 -18.20 -13.16 -8.19
CA PRO A 155 -19.59 -13.42 -8.53
C PRO A 155 -20.51 -12.85 -7.44
N THR A 156 -21.66 -12.32 -7.87
CA THR A 156 -22.65 -11.76 -6.94
C THR A 156 -23.30 -12.89 -6.13
N THR A 157 -23.18 -12.87 -4.81
CA THR A 157 -23.79 -13.90 -3.91
C THR A 157 -25.09 -13.44 -3.27
N THR A 158 -25.25 -12.15 -3.04
CA THR A 158 -26.44 -11.56 -2.43
C THR A 158 -26.81 -10.28 -3.14
N ALA A 159 -28.11 -10.12 -3.39
CA ALA A 159 -28.68 -8.93 -3.98
C ALA A 159 -29.84 -8.48 -3.09
N LYS A 160 -29.87 -7.20 -2.70
CA LYS A 160 -30.94 -6.61 -1.90
C LYS A 160 -31.67 -5.59 -2.76
N MET A 161 -33.00 -5.67 -2.75
CA MET A 161 -33.85 -4.73 -3.47
C MET A 161 -34.82 -4.08 -2.49
N THR A 162 -34.95 -2.76 -2.58
CA THR A 162 -35.94 -2.00 -1.81
C THR A 162 -36.73 -1.18 -2.80
N MET A 163 -38.05 -1.29 -2.73
CA MET A 163 -38.97 -0.60 -3.61
C MET A 163 -40.30 -0.38 -2.91
N ASN A 164 -41.10 0.54 -3.46
CA ASN A 164 -42.46 0.77 -3.01
C ASN A 164 -43.41 0.15 -4.05
N LEU A 165 -44.35 -0.66 -3.59
CA LEU A 165 -45.37 -1.29 -4.43
C LEU A 165 -46.72 -0.63 -4.18
N ASP A 166 -47.51 -0.41 -5.23
CA ASP A 166 -48.84 0.19 -5.12
C ASP A 166 -49.88 -0.87 -4.75
N ALA A 167 -50.45 -0.74 -3.55
CA ALA A 167 -51.49 -1.63 -3.03
C ALA A 167 -52.80 -1.59 -3.86
N ASN A 168 -53.05 -0.50 -4.60
CA ASN A 168 -54.24 -0.34 -5.43
C ASN A 168 -54.04 -0.83 -6.87
N SER A 169 -52.86 -1.38 -7.19
CA SER A 169 -52.61 -1.96 -8.52
C SER A 169 -53.61 -3.09 -8.82
N ALA A 170 -54.11 -3.16 -10.05
CA ALA A 170 -55.05 -4.21 -10.44
C ALA A 170 -54.41 -5.59 -10.29
N VAL A 171 -55.20 -6.56 -9.82
CA VAL A 171 -54.80 -7.97 -9.75
C VAL A 171 -54.70 -8.51 -11.18
N PRO A 172 -53.50 -8.86 -11.67
CA PRO A 172 -53.32 -9.36 -13.02
C PRO A 172 -53.79 -10.82 -13.13
N PRO A 173 -53.90 -11.38 -14.35
CA PRO A 173 -54.14 -12.80 -14.56
C PRO A 173 -53.06 -13.68 -13.89
N PRO A 174 -53.32 -15.00 -13.69
CA PRO A 174 -52.33 -15.93 -13.16
C PRO A 174 -50.98 -15.82 -13.88
N TRP A 175 -49.89 -15.89 -13.12
CA TRP A 175 -48.53 -15.74 -13.64
C TRP A 175 -48.26 -16.67 -14.83
N ASP A 176 -47.80 -16.09 -15.93
CA ASP A 176 -47.35 -16.82 -17.12
C ASP A 176 -45.92 -16.39 -17.47
N PRO A 177 -44.92 -17.28 -17.33
CA PRO A 177 -43.53 -16.96 -17.61
C PRO A 177 -43.26 -16.69 -19.11
N THR A 178 -44.20 -17.01 -20.01
CA THR A 178 -44.09 -16.69 -21.44
C THR A 178 -44.59 -15.28 -21.79
N ASN A 179 -45.40 -14.66 -20.93
CA ASN A 179 -45.88 -13.27 -21.07
C ASN A 179 -45.77 -12.46 -19.76
N PRO A 180 -44.55 -12.31 -19.21
CA PRO A 180 -44.36 -11.79 -17.85
C PRO A 180 -44.77 -10.31 -17.69
N ASN A 181 -44.71 -9.50 -18.75
CA ASN A 181 -45.21 -8.13 -18.74
C ASN A 181 -46.74 -8.02 -18.68
N ALA A 182 -47.48 -9.03 -19.19
CA ALA A 182 -48.94 -9.01 -19.18
C ALA A 182 -49.52 -9.60 -17.88
N THR A 183 -48.74 -10.41 -17.16
CA THR A 183 -49.14 -11.09 -15.92
C THR A 183 -48.49 -10.50 -14.67
N SER A 184 -47.86 -9.32 -14.78
CA SER A 184 -47.28 -8.59 -13.65
C SER A 184 -47.87 -7.19 -13.50
N SER A 185 -47.93 -6.72 -12.26
CA SER A 185 -48.36 -5.37 -11.90
C SER A 185 -47.19 -4.38 -11.94
N TYR A 186 -45.96 -4.86 -11.68
CA TYR A 186 -44.74 -4.05 -11.71
C TYR A 186 -43.53 -4.91 -12.08
N ALA A 187 -42.57 -4.34 -12.82
CA ALA A 187 -41.34 -5.02 -13.22
C ALA A 187 -40.14 -4.10 -13.00
N THR A 188 -39.03 -4.68 -12.54
CA THR A 188 -37.76 -3.97 -12.35
C THR A 188 -36.61 -4.93 -12.60
N SER A 189 -35.39 -4.43 -12.73
CA SER A 189 -34.23 -5.27 -13.03
C SER A 189 -33.05 -4.98 -12.13
N ILE A 190 -32.28 -6.02 -11.83
CA ILE A 190 -31.01 -5.94 -11.14
C ILE A 190 -29.93 -6.59 -12.00
N THR A 191 -28.77 -5.92 -12.09
CA THR A 191 -27.61 -6.48 -12.78
C THR A 191 -26.77 -7.26 -11.79
N VAL A 192 -26.52 -8.53 -12.09
CA VAL A 192 -25.64 -9.40 -11.33
C VAL A 192 -24.41 -9.73 -12.16
N THR A 193 -23.28 -10.01 -11.52
CA THR A 193 -22.03 -10.36 -12.21
C THR A 193 -21.70 -11.83 -11.96
N ASP A 194 -21.27 -12.53 -13.01
CA ASP A 194 -20.82 -13.93 -12.94
C ASP A 194 -19.35 -14.06 -12.50
N SER A 195 -18.84 -15.30 -12.50
CA SER A 195 -17.45 -15.61 -12.15
C SER A 195 -16.43 -15.25 -13.24
N LEU A 196 -16.86 -14.92 -14.45
CA LEU A 196 -16.03 -14.49 -15.58
C LEU A 196 -16.03 -12.96 -15.75
N GLY A 197 -16.86 -12.24 -14.99
CA GLY A 197 -17.02 -10.79 -15.04
C GLY A 197 -18.10 -10.31 -16.01
N ALA A 198 -18.87 -11.21 -16.62
CA ALA A 198 -20.02 -10.86 -17.43
C ALA A 198 -21.17 -10.35 -16.57
N SER A 199 -21.88 -9.34 -17.06
CA SER A 199 -23.05 -8.77 -16.41
C SER A 199 -24.32 -9.42 -16.97
N HIS A 200 -25.13 -9.99 -16.08
CA HIS A 200 -26.42 -10.60 -16.39
C HIS A 200 -27.53 -9.74 -15.81
N LYS A 201 -28.62 -9.57 -16.56
CA LYS A 201 -29.75 -8.76 -16.14
C LYS A 201 -30.86 -9.69 -15.64
N VAL A 202 -31.08 -9.68 -14.34
CA VAL A 202 -32.21 -10.37 -13.70
C VAL A 202 -33.39 -9.42 -13.67
N GLU A 203 -34.49 -9.81 -14.30
CA GLU A 203 -35.75 -9.08 -14.27
C GLU A 203 -36.64 -9.65 -13.18
N VAL A 204 -37.07 -8.82 -12.24
CA VAL A 204 -37.95 -9.20 -11.14
C VAL A 204 -39.33 -8.60 -11.40
N TYR A 205 -40.30 -9.48 -11.53
CA TYR A 205 -41.69 -9.17 -11.78
C TYR A 205 -42.49 -9.34 -10.49
N PHE A 206 -43.41 -8.42 -10.23
CA PHE A 206 -44.29 -8.41 -9.07
C PHE A 206 -45.75 -8.48 -9.53
N SER A 207 -46.50 -9.46 -9.05
CA SER A 207 -47.93 -9.63 -9.30
C SER A 207 -48.71 -9.36 -8.01
N ASN A 208 -49.68 -8.43 -8.08
CA ASN A 208 -50.56 -8.16 -6.94
C ASN A 208 -51.61 -9.27 -6.81
N GLN A 209 -51.69 -9.93 -5.66
CA GLN A 209 -52.69 -10.97 -5.36
C GLN A 209 -53.91 -10.43 -4.59
N GLY A 210 -53.91 -9.13 -4.29
CA GLY A 210 -54.95 -8.46 -3.50
C GLY A 210 -54.71 -8.54 -1.99
N GLY A 211 -55.32 -7.61 -1.26
CA GLY A 211 -55.26 -7.59 0.21
C GLY A 211 -53.87 -7.31 0.80
N GLY A 212 -52.98 -6.64 0.06
CA GLY A 212 -51.61 -6.35 0.51
C GLY A 212 -50.63 -7.50 0.33
N ASN A 213 -51.01 -8.54 -0.42
CA ASN A 213 -50.12 -9.65 -0.78
C ASN A 213 -49.62 -9.49 -2.21
N PHE A 214 -48.31 -9.64 -2.39
CA PHE A 214 -47.64 -9.61 -3.68
C PHE A 214 -46.85 -10.90 -3.86
N GLU A 215 -46.83 -11.44 -5.07
CA GLU A 215 -45.87 -12.47 -5.46
C GLU A 215 -44.78 -11.83 -6.31
N TRP A 216 -43.55 -12.32 -6.15
CA TRP A 216 -42.43 -11.91 -6.96
C TRP A 216 -41.84 -13.10 -7.70
N HIS A 217 -41.44 -12.87 -8.94
CA HIS A 217 -40.83 -13.84 -9.84
C HIS A 217 -39.58 -13.22 -10.44
N ALA A 218 -38.43 -13.83 -10.19
CA ALA A 218 -37.18 -13.45 -10.81
C ALA A 218 -36.96 -14.28 -12.07
N MET A 219 -36.80 -13.59 -13.19
CA MET A 219 -36.65 -14.12 -14.52
C MET A 219 -35.30 -13.71 -15.09
N VAL A 220 -34.68 -14.61 -15.82
CA VAL A 220 -33.43 -14.39 -16.57
C VAL A 220 -33.64 -14.93 -17.97
N ASP A 221 -32.95 -14.38 -18.97
CA ASP A 221 -32.95 -15.00 -20.30
C ASP A 221 -32.37 -16.42 -20.19
N GLY A 222 -33.09 -17.43 -20.68
CA GLY A 222 -32.66 -18.82 -20.64
C GLY A 222 -31.31 -19.04 -21.35
N GLY A 223 -30.91 -18.15 -22.26
CA GLY A 223 -29.57 -18.17 -22.87
C GLY A 223 -28.42 -17.88 -21.89
N GLU A 224 -28.71 -17.26 -20.73
CA GLU A 224 -27.72 -16.95 -19.69
C GLU A 224 -27.60 -18.05 -18.62
N LEU A 225 -28.44 -19.09 -18.69
CA LEU A 225 -28.43 -20.21 -17.74
C LEU A 225 -27.70 -21.43 -18.33
N THR A 226 -26.91 -22.11 -17.50
CA THR A 226 -26.24 -23.37 -17.89
C THR A 226 -27.27 -24.42 -18.29
N GLY A 227 -27.38 -24.70 -19.60
CA GLY A 227 -28.33 -25.67 -20.16
C GLY A 227 -29.72 -25.10 -20.49
N GLY A 228 -29.89 -23.77 -20.44
CA GLY A 228 -31.13 -23.11 -20.86
C GLY A 228 -31.21 -22.89 -22.37
N VAL A 229 -32.44 -22.72 -22.87
CA VAL A 229 -32.70 -22.40 -24.27
C VAL A 229 -32.73 -20.88 -24.41
N ALA A 230 -31.92 -20.34 -25.33
CA ALA A 230 -31.95 -18.92 -25.66
C ALA A 230 -33.36 -18.51 -26.10
N VAL A 231 -33.82 -17.31 -25.72
CA VAL A 231 -35.13 -16.71 -26.09
C VAL A 231 -36.32 -17.13 -25.20
N THR A 232 -36.19 -18.13 -24.33
CA THR A 232 -37.21 -18.41 -23.29
C THR A 232 -36.80 -17.81 -21.95
N GLN A 233 -37.55 -16.83 -21.44
CA GLN A 233 -37.33 -16.36 -20.07
C GLN A 233 -37.53 -17.52 -19.10
N SER A 234 -36.55 -17.71 -18.22
CA SER A 234 -36.50 -18.81 -17.28
C SER A 234 -36.60 -18.27 -15.86
N GLU A 235 -37.50 -18.86 -15.07
CA GLU A 235 -37.73 -18.47 -13.69
C GLU A 235 -36.62 -19.03 -12.79
N ILE A 236 -35.84 -18.14 -12.19
CA ILE A 236 -34.71 -18.48 -11.32
C ILE A 236 -35.09 -18.46 -9.84
N GLY A 237 -36.23 -17.88 -9.49
CA GLY A 237 -36.70 -17.81 -8.11
C GLY A 237 -38.08 -17.15 -8.01
N ARG A 238 -38.80 -17.52 -6.96
CA ARG A 238 -40.12 -16.96 -6.63
C ARG A 238 -40.30 -16.83 -5.13
N GLY A 239 -41.19 -15.94 -4.73
CA GLY A 239 -41.65 -15.85 -3.36
C GLY A 239 -42.87 -14.96 -3.21
N SER A 240 -43.38 -14.88 -1.99
CA SER A 240 -44.48 -13.99 -1.63
C SER A 240 -44.02 -12.94 -0.63
N LEU A 241 -44.63 -11.77 -0.72
CA LEU A 241 -44.46 -10.63 0.16
C LEU A 241 -45.84 -10.30 0.71
N SER A 242 -46.00 -10.33 2.03
CA SER A 242 -47.20 -9.85 2.71
C SER A 242 -46.86 -8.59 3.48
N PHE A 243 -47.62 -7.53 3.24
CA PHE A 243 -47.49 -6.27 3.95
C PHE A 243 -48.47 -6.21 5.13
N SER A 244 -48.08 -5.49 6.17
CA SER A 244 -48.97 -5.23 7.30
C SER A 244 -49.98 -4.14 6.93
N ALA A 245 -51.06 -3.98 7.69
CA ALA A 245 -52.04 -2.91 7.46
C ALA A 245 -51.44 -1.49 7.60
N SER A 246 -50.24 -1.37 8.18
CA SER A 246 -49.49 -0.12 8.33
C SER A 246 -48.47 0.15 7.20
N GLY A 247 -48.34 -0.77 6.23
CA GLY A 247 -47.18 -0.83 5.31
C GLY A 247 -46.05 -1.60 5.95
#